data_AF-A0A956XVP9-F1
#
_entry.id   AF-A0A956XVP9-F1
#
_cell.length_a   1.000
_cell.length_b   1.000
_cell.length_c   1.000
_cell.angle_alpha   90.00
_cell.angle_beta   90.00
_cell.angle_gamma   90.00
#
_symmetry.space_group_name_H-M   'P 1'
#
loop_
_entity.id
_entity.type
_entity.pdbx_description
1 polymer ?
#
loop_
_entity_poly.entity_id
_entity_poly.type
_entity_poly.pdbx_seq_one_letter_code
_entity_poly.pdbx_strand_id
1 'polypeptide(L)'
;MSRLIRIAGMVDPHTHLRDLDWSHKATFHSETAAAVAGGYWAVFDMPNTPPNTVTREALDTKLAAISAQAICDWGVYTGAWQTDNTAEYASMTADCCGLKIFNNATTGNLLISDQGERATP
;
A
#
# COMPACT_ATOMS: atom_id res chain seq x y z
N MET A 1 15.84 30.75 -22.96
CA MET A 1 14.63 30.62 -22.10
C MET A 1 14.38 29.13 -21.90
N SER A 2 14.36 28.62 -20.66
CA SER A 2 13.95 27.23 -20.43
C SER A 2 12.45 27.11 -20.72
N ARG A 3 12.07 26.11 -21.50
CA ARG A 3 10.67 25.83 -21.82
C ARG A 3 10.12 24.90 -20.75
N LEU A 4 9.47 25.48 -19.75
CA LEU A 4 8.74 24.71 -18.74
C LEU A 4 7.42 24.20 -19.35
N ILE A 5 7.14 22.90 -19.18
CA ILE A 5 5.86 22.28 -19.51
C ILE A 5 5.12 22.06 -18.19
N ARG A 6 3.91 22.60 -18.07
CA ARG A 6 3.04 22.36 -16.91
C ARG A 6 2.18 21.13 -17.19
N ILE A 7 2.20 20.18 -16.29
CA ILE A 7 1.39 18.96 -16.32
C ILE A 7 0.59 18.85 -15.02
N ALA A 8 -0.50 18.08 -15.05
CA ALA A 8 -1.21 17.71 -13.83
C ALA A 8 -0.31 16.82 -12.95
N GLY A 9 -0.48 16.90 -11.63
CA GLY A 9 0.18 15.97 -10.72
C GLY A 9 -0.24 14.53 -11.03
N MET A 10 0.69 13.60 -10.94
CA MET A 10 0.42 12.18 -11.16
C MET A 10 -0.01 11.48 -9.87
N VAL A 11 -0.72 10.36 -10.00
CA VAL A 11 -1.01 9.43 -8.90
C VAL A 11 -0.14 8.20 -9.11
N ASP A 12 0.55 7.75 -8.06
CA ASP A 12 1.24 6.46 -8.07
C ASP A 12 0.37 5.41 -7.35
N PRO A 13 -0.28 4.49 -8.09
CA PRO A 13 -1.17 3.50 -7.50
C PRO A 13 -0.43 2.31 -6.87
N HIS A 14 0.91 2.26 -6.88
CA HIS A 14 1.69 1.17 -6.32
C HIS A 14 2.98 1.67 -5.69
N THR A 15 2.92 1.99 -4.40
CA THR A 15 4.09 2.29 -3.59
C THR A 15 4.26 1.33 -2.42
N HIS A 16 5.47 1.32 -1.87
CA HIS A 16 5.75 0.66 -0.60
C HIS A 16 6.46 1.66 0.31
N LEU A 17 5.74 2.24 1.27
CA LEU A 17 6.25 3.37 2.08
C LEU A 17 7.08 2.90 3.29
N ARG A 18 6.99 1.61 3.63
CA ARG A 18 7.87 0.89 4.59
C ARG A 18 7.99 1.46 6.00
N ASP A 19 7.05 2.29 6.47
CA ASP A 19 7.04 2.77 7.86
C ASP A 19 6.68 1.65 8.87
N LEU A 20 6.16 1.99 10.05
CA LEU A 20 5.81 1.07 11.13
C LEU A 20 7.06 0.28 11.56
N ASP A 21 6.98 -1.05 11.60
CA ASP A 21 8.10 -1.92 12.01
C ASP A 21 9.30 -1.84 11.05
N TRP A 22 9.12 -1.29 9.85
CA TRP A 22 10.17 -1.15 8.84
C TRP A 22 10.69 0.28 8.67
N SER A 23 10.33 1.20 9.58
CA SER A 23 10.71 2.62 9.54
C SER A 23 12.21 2.91 9.38
N HIS A 24 13.09 1.96 9.70
CA HIS A 24 14.52 2.01 9.42
C HIS A 24 14.87 2.02 7.91
N LYS A 25 13.95 1.62 7.04
CA LYS A 25 14.10 1.65 5.57
C LYS A 25 13.57 2.95 4.98
N ALA A 26 12.41 3.39 5.45
CA ALA A 26 11.68 4.56 4.96
C ALA A 26 10.49 4.85 5.90
N THR A 27 10.02 6.10 5.96
CA THR A 27 8.83 6.51 6.72
C THR A 27 7.77 7.09 5.79
N PHE A 28 6.52 7.16 6.24
CA PHE A 28 5.44 7.81 5.48
C PHE A 28 5.81 9.26 5.15
N HIS A 29 6.45 9.97 6.07
CA HIS A 29 6.96 11.32 5.81
C HIS A 29 8.05 11.34 4.73
N SER A 30 9.08 10.48 4.83
CA SER A 30 10.19 10.50 3.86
C SER A 30 9.73 10.18 2.44
N GLU A 31 8.87 9.18 2.28
CA GLU A 31 8.47 8.71 0.96
C GLU A 31 7.40 9.60 0.33
N THR A 32 6.49 10.17 1.12
CA THR A 32 5.54 11.17 0.58
C THR A 32 6.23 12.49 0.24
N ALA A 33 7.30 12.88 0.95
CA ALA A 33 8.16 13.99 0.54
C ALA A 33 8.81 13.71 -0.83
N ALA A 34 9.35 12.51 -0.99
CA ALA A 34 9.97 12.06 -2.25
C ALA A 34 8.94 12.03 -3.39
N ALA A 35 7.72 11.59 -3.13
CA ALA A 35 6.63 11.59 -4.10
C ALA A 35 6.31 12.99 -4.62
N VAL A 36 6.16 13.97 -3.73
CA VAL A 36 5.92 15.38 -4.10
C VAL A 36 7.09 15.95 -4.90
N ALA A 37 8.32 15.68 -4.48
CA ALA A 37 9.52 16.10 -5.22
C ALA A 37 9.58 15.49 -6.64
N GLY A 38 9.02 14.28 -6.81
CA GLY A 38 8.88 13.59 -8.09
C GLY A 38 7.68 14.04 -8.94
N GLY A 39 6.83 14.94 -8.44
CA GLY A 39 5.63 15.42 -9.16
C GLY A 39 4.38 14.56 -8.97
N TYR A 40 4.37 13.67 -7.98
CA TYR A 40 3.19 12.91 -7.58
C TYR A 40 2.43 13.68 -6.50
N TRP A 41 1.11 13.81 -6.68
CA TRP A 41 0.24 14.45 -5.67
C TRP A 41 -0.46 13.43 -4.77
N ALA A 42 -0.54 12.16 -5.18
CA ALA A 42 -1.07 11.08 -4.36
C ALA A 42 -0.32 9.75 -4.57
N VAL A 43 -0.22 8.94 -3.52
CA VAL A 43 0.42 7.61 -3.56
C VAL A 43 -0.39 6.54 -2.81
N PHE A 44 -0.43 5.31 -3.32
CA PHE A 44 -1.17 4.21 -2.67
C PHE A 44 -0.23 3.12 -2.12
N ASP A 45 -0.22 2.97 -0.80
CA ASP A 45 0.67 2.06 -0.08
C ASP A 45 0.16 0.61 -0.09
N MET A 46 1.07 -0.31 -0.37
CA MET A 46 0.83 -1.76 -0.40
C MET A 46 0.74 -2.37 1.01
N PRO A 47 0.00 -3.48 1.20
CA PRO A 47 -0.34 -4.00 2.53
C PRO A 47 0.77 -4.84 3.18
N ASN A 48 1.98 -4.87 2.63
CA ASN A 48 3.05 -5.80 3.00
C ASN A 48 4.15 -5.20 3.89
N THR A 49 3.79 -4.21 4.69
CA THR A 49 4.62 -3.63 5.74
C THR A 49 4.12 -4.18 7.08
N PRO A 50 4.95 -4.68 8.00
CA PRO A 50 4.49 -5.19 9.28
C PRO A 50 4.01 -4.05 10.22
N PRO A 51 2.86 -4.22 10.89
CA PRO A 51 1.89 -5.31 10.74
C PRO A 51 1.21 -5.30 9.35
N ASN A 52 1.18 -6.45 8.67
CA ASN A 52 0.58 -6.55 7.34
C ASN A 52 -0.88 -6.11 7.39
N THR A 53 -1.32 -5.34 6.41
CA THR A 53 -2.66 -4.72 6.38
C THR A 53 -3.71 -5.75 5.92
N VAL A 54 -3.93 -6.79 6.72
CA VAL A 54 -4.81 -7.94 6.42
C VAL A 54 -5.97 -8.09 7.42
N THR A 55 -6.04 -7.23 8.44
CA THR A 55 -7.13 -7.14 9.42
C THR A 55 -7.58 -5.68 9.57
N ARG A 56 -8.80 -5.47 10.08
CA ARG A 56 -9.31 -4.13 10.41
C ARG A 56 -8.35 -3.33 11.30
N GLU A 57 -7.84 -3.97 12.36
CA GLU A 57 -6.93 -3.34 13.32
C GLU A 57 -5.60 -2.89 12.67
N ALA A 58 -5.04 -3.71 11.78
CA ALA A 58 -3.83 -3.35 11.04
C ALA A 58 -4.10 -2.21 10.05
N LEU A 59 -5.29 -2.16 9.44
CA LEU A 59 -5.72 -1.04 8.61
C LEU A 59 -5.84 0.24 9.44
N ASP A 60 -6.53 0.21 10.57
CA ASP A 60 -6.67 1.36 11.48
C ASP A 60 -5.31 1.92 11.92
N THR A 61 -4.39 1.04 12.29
CA THR A 61 -3.03 1.41 12.70
C THR A 61 -2.30 2.11 11.56
N LYS A 62 -2.38 1.58 10.34
CA LYS A 62 -1.75 2.18 9.17
C LYS A 62 -2.38 3.52 8.80
N LEU A 63 -3.72 3.61 8.79
CA LEU A 63 -4.46 4.84 8.49
C LEU A 63 -4.10 5.96 9.47
N ALA A 64 -4.06 5.66 10.76
CA ALA A 64 -3.65 6.64 11.78
C ALA A 64 -2.21 7.11 11.57
N ALA A 65 -1.29 6.18 11.31
CA ALA A 65 0.13 6.49 11.14
C ALA A 65 0.43 7.30 9.86
N ILE A 66 -0.19 6.94 8.72
CA ILE A 66 0.00 7.69 7.46
C ILE A 66 -0.68 9.06 7.54
N SER A 67 -1.87 9.17 8.15
CA SER A 67 -2.55 10.45 8.36
C SER A 67 -1.72 11.43 9.18
N ALA A 68 -0.93 10.94 10.13
CA ALA A 68 -0.11 11.79 10.99
C ALA A 68 1.19 12.28 10.34
N GLN A 69 1.62 11.66 9.23
CA GLN A 69 2.97 11.85 8.68
C GLN A 69 3.03 12.24 7.20
N ALA A 70 2.02 11.89 6.41
CA ALA A 70 2.02 12.08 4.97
C ALA A 70 1.99 13.56 4.56
N ILE A 71 2.74 13.89 3.52
CA ILE A 71 2.81 15.25 2.94
C ILE A 71 1.90 15.40 1.72
N CYS A 72 1.63 14.31 1.01
CA CYS A 72 0.72 14.26 -0.13
C CYS A 72 -0.52 13.43 0.20
N ASP A 73 -1.51 13.44 -0.70
CA ASP A 73 -2.67 12.58 -0.55
C ASP A 73 -2.26 11.10 -0.67
N TRP A 74 -3.09 10.22 -0.11
CA TRP A 74 -2.72 8.82 0.01
C TRP A 74 -3.92 7.88 -0.03
N GLY A 75 -3.62 6.62 -0.31
CA GLY A 75 -4.54 5.50 -0.21
C GLY A 75 -3.81 4.29 0.35
N VAL A 76 -4.56 3.34 0.90
CA VAL A 76 -4.01 2.11 1.50
C VAL A 76 -4.73 0.91 0.91
N TYR A 77 -3.96 -0.05 0.40
CA TYR A 77 -4.48 -1.36 0.04
C TYR A 77 -4.61 -2.24 1.28
N THR A 78 -5.59 -3.15 1.26
CA THR A 78 -5.63 -4.33 2.14
C THR A 78 -5.07 -5.55 1.42
N GLY A 79 -4.60 -6.54 2.16
CA GLY A 79 -4.00 -7.76 1.63
C GLY A 79 -4.88 -8.99 1.81
N ALA A 80 -4.85 -9.89 0.82
CA ALA A 80 -5.31 -11.26 1.02
C ALA A 80 -4.29 -12.07 1.82
N TRP A 81 -4.76 -12.93 2.73
CA TRP A 81 -3.94 -13.74 3.61
C TRP A 81 -3.82 -15.20 3.13
N GLN A 82 -2.72 -15.86 3.50
CA GLN A 82 -2.43 -17.24 3.06
C GLN A 82 -3.44 -18.27 3.58
N THR A 83 -3.98 -18.05 4.78
CA THR A 83 -4.93 -18.96 5.45
C THR A 83 -6.36 -18.46 5.42
N ASP A 84 -6.71 -17.63 4.43
CA ASP A 84 -7.97 -16.90 4.33
C ASP A 84 -8.17 -15.81 5.41
N ASN A 85 -8.66 -14.65 4.98
CA ASN A 85 -9.07 -13.51 5.82
C ASN A 85 -10.31 -12.81 5.24
N THR A 86 -11.11 -13.51 4.43
CA THR A 86 -12.31 -12.95 3.77
C THR A 86 -13.32 -12.33 4.73
N ALA A 87 -13.39 -12.84 5.98
CA ALA A 87 -14.23 -12.29 7.04
C ALA A 87 -13.90 -10.82 7.39
N GLU A 88 -12.68 -10.34 7.10
CA GLU A 88 -12.25 -8.97 7.36
C GLU A 88 -12.70 -7.98 6.27
N TYR A 89 -12.97 -8.45 5.05
CA TYR A 89 -13.09 -7.55 3.89
C TYR A 89 -14.25 -6.56 4.00
N ALA A 90 -15.39 -7.00 4.53
CA ALA A 90 -16.56 -6.15 4.70
C ALA A 90 -16.29 -4.95 5.63
N SER A 91 -15.44 -5.11 6.65
CA SER A 91 -15.13 -4.05 7.62
C SER A 91 -14.07 -3.05 7.11
N MET A 92 -13.38 -3.38 6.03
CA MET A 92 -12.27 -2.58 5.48
C MET A 92 -12.60 -1.88 4.16
N THR A 93 -13.62 -2.35 3.42
CA THR A 93 -13.89 -1.90 2.03
C THR A 93 -14.09 -0.38 1.91
N ALA A 94 -14.70 0.27 2.91
CA ALA A 94 -14.95 1.71 2.89
C ALA A 94 -13.69 2.57 3.10
N ASP A 95 -12.65 2.01 3.72
CA ASP A 95 -11.45 2.74 4.16
C ASP A 95 -10.17 2.31 3.44
N CYS A 96 -10.28 1.50 2.39
CA CYS A 96 -9.15 1.05 1.58
C CYS A 96 -9.36 1.37 0.10
N CYS A 97 -8.28 1.54 -0.66
CA CYS A 97 -8.36 1.78 -2.10
C CYS A 97 -8.44 0.50 -2.93
N GLY A 98 -8.32 -0.68 -2.30
CA GLY A 98 -8.49 -1.97 -2.94
C GLY A 98 -7.91 -3.14 -2.16
N LEU A 99 -8.07 -4.34 -2.72
CA LEU A 99 -7.48 -5.59 -2.25
C LEU A 99 -6.27 -5.97 -3.11
N LYS A 100 -5.13 -6.28 -2.48
CA LYS A 100 -3.92 -6.77 -3.13
C LYS A 100 -3.69 -8.24 -2.79
N ILE A 101 -3.50 -9.05 -3.83
CA ILE A 101 -3.20 -10.47 -3.73
C ILE A 101 -1.78 -10.71 -4.25
N PHE A 102 -0.94 -11.40 -3.47
CA PHE A 102 0.42 -11.76 -3.88
C PHE A 102 0.47 -13.21 -4.38
N ASN A 103 0.36 -13.38 -5.70
CA ASN A 103 0.38 -14.69 -6.36
C ASN A 103 1.79 -15.17 -6.75
N ASN A 104 2.83 -14.50 -6.26
CA ASN A 104 4.24 -14.88 -6.41
C ASN A 104 5.06 -14.28 -5.26
N ALA A 105 6.33 -14.71 -5.11
CA ALA A 105 7.21 -14.30 -4.01
C ALA A 105 7.12 -12.79 -3.71
N THR A 106 6.94 -12.46 -2.43
CA THR A 106 6.74 -11.10 -1.93
C THR A 106 7.54 -10.90 -0.64
N THR A 107 7.77 -9.66 -0.25
CA THR A 107 8.32 -9.37 1.08
C THR A 107 7.27 -9.69 2.16
N GLY A 108 7.64 -10.50 3.15
CA GLY A 108 6.74 -10.95 4.23
C GLY A 108 5.99 -12.25 3.90
N ASN A 109 5.02 -12.61 4.75
CA ASN A 109 4.30 -13.90 4.69
C ASN A 109 2.94 -13.76 3.98
N LEU A 110 2.88 -13.04 2.86
CA LEU A 110 1.62 -12.77 2.12
C LEU A 110 1.45 -13.61 0.85
N LEU A 111 2.42 -14.44 0.50
CA LEU A 111 2.35 -15.31 -0.68
C LEU A 111 1.21 -16.33 -0.56
N ILE A 112 0.21 -16.25 -1.43
CA ILE A 112 -0.76 -17.36 -1.61
C ILE A 112 -0.07 -18.45 -2.45
N SER A 113 0.39 -19.50 -1.76
CA SER A 113 1.19 -20.59 -2.34
C SER A 113 0.35 -21.68 -2.98
N ASP A 114 -0.90 -21.87 -2.55
CA ASP A 114 -1.84 -22.76 -3.22
C ASP A 114 -2.24 -22.13 -4.56
N GLN A 115 -1.77 -22.74 -5.63
CA GLN A 115 -1.92 -22.29 -7.01
C GLN A 115 -2.76 -23.27 -7.83
N GLY A 116 -3.53 -24.14 -7.15
CA GLY A 116 -4.47 -25.04 -7.81
C GLY A 116 -5.41 -24.23 -8.69
N GLU A 117 -5.26 -24.36 -10.01
CA GLU A 117 -5.96 -23.65 -11.10
C GLU A 117 -5.27 -22.43 -11.74
N ARG A 118 -3.93 -22.41 -11.85
CA ARG A 118 -3.31 -21.71 -12.99
C ARG A 118 -3.47 -22.52 -14.27
N ALA A 119 -4.56 -22.25 -14.99
CA ALA A 119 -4.81 -22.60 -16.39
C ALA A 119 -4.35 -24.01 -16.80
N THR A 120 -5.22 -25.01 -16.64
CA THR A 120 -5.28 -26.06 -17.67
C THR A 120 -5.53 -25.36 -19.02
N PRO A 121 -4.76 -25.69 -20.07
CA PRO A 121 -4.84 -25.02 -21.37
C PRO A 121 -6.23 -25.08 -22.00
#